data_AF-A0A847KKZ0-F1
#
_entry.id   AF-A0A847KKZ0-F1
#
_cell.length_a   1.000
_cell.length_b   1.000
_cell.length_c   1.000
_cell.angle_alpha   90.00
_cell.angle_beta   90.00
_cell.angle_gamma   90.00
#
_symmetry.space_group_name_H-M   'P 1'
#
loop_
_entity.id
_entity.type
_entity.pdbx_description
1 polymer ?
#
loop_
_entity_poly.entity_id
_entity_poly.type
_entity_poly.pdbx_seq_one_letter_code
_entity_poly.pdbx_strand_id
1 'polypeptide(L)'
;MTAHPYRDPSLPVEERVADLLSRLTLEEKAGQLTQYFWFGALGGGESGQDADAHAAADADDAMPLDAEAFAQQPRMVEAALAAGGAGSVLFVKDAADANRLQRIAIEGSRHGIPLLFGYDVIHGFRTIFPVPIAQAASWDPDVIEAGQRVAAREARVSGIHWAFAPMVDIARDPRWGRIIEGAGEDPVLGGAVAAAQVRGFQGDLGPESILAGPKHFAGYGAARGGRDYDDAEISDSELWNVHLPPFRAAVEAGAANIMGAYMDLNGVPASGNRWLLTEVLRGAFGFDGFVVSDANAVRSMVTQHFARDLADAGARAVNAGLDMEMCMFDPAFSRLPQAVADGMVSEEVIDEAVRRVLRVKFRLGLFENPWADEAATAAVLDDPAHRELARTAAERTFVLLRNAADDGAPLLPLDAAALRRVAVVGQLAASPRDTVGPWSFDQDNGETVTILDGLRARLPGVVVEHADGASIPVR
;
A
#
# COMPACT_ATOMS: atom_id res chain seq x y z
N MET A 1 -23.31 -35.09 1.35
CA MET A 1 -21.84 -35.08 1.52
C MET A 1 -21.57 -34.21 2.73
N THR A 2 -20.82 -34.69 3.71
CA THR A 2 -20.36 -33.84 4.82
C THR A 2 -19.48 -32.74 4.23
N ALA A 3 -19.83 -31.48 4.46
CA ALA A 3 -18.98 -30.36 4.05
C ALA A 3 -17.59 -30.51 4.67
N HIS A 4 -16.53 -30.17 3.91
CA HIS A 4 -15.16 -30.21 4.44
C HIS A 4 -15.03 -29.26 5.66
N PRO A 5 -14.24 -29.61 6.70
CA PRO A 5 -14.06 -28.76 7.88
C PRO A 5 -13.70 -27.31 7.55
N TYR A 6 -12.83 -27.06 6.56
CA TYR A 6 -12.47 -25.68 6.19
C TYR A 6 -13.67 -24.82 5.73
N ARG A 7 -14.79 -25.44 5.33
CA ARG A 7 -16.03 -24.75 4.91
C ARG A 7 -17.01 -24.51 6.05
N ASP A 8 -16.72 -24.98 7.26
CA ASP A 8 -17.59 -24.77 8.42
C ASP A 8 -17.15 -23.51 9.19
N PRO A 9 -17.92 -22.40 9.12
CA PRO A 9 -17.56 -21.16 9.81
C PRO A 9 -17.68 -21.24 11.34
N SER A 10 -18.28 -22.31 11.88
CA SER A 10 -18.38 -22.51 13.33
C SER A 10 -17.09 -23.07 13.95
N LEU A 11 -16.17 -23.60 13.12
CA LEU A 11 -14.90 -24.13 13.57
C LEU A 11 -13.84 -23.02 13.78
N PRO A 12 -12.88 -23.20 14.70
CA PRO A 12 -11.76 -22.29 14.86
C PRO A 12 -10.97 -22.09 13.56
N VAL A 13 -10.50 -20.86 13.31
CA VAL A 13 -9.72 -20.52 12.10
C VAL A 13 -8.55 -21.47 11.88
N GLU A 14 -7.79 -21.80 12.92
CA GLU A 14 -6.62 -22.68 12.78
C GLU A 14 -6.99 -24.12 12.36
N GLU A 15 -8.15 -24.63 12.79
CA GLU A 15 -8.65 -25.94 12.36
C GLU A 15 -9.01 -25.93 10.88
N ARG A 16 -9.69 -24.86 10.43
CA ARG A 16 -10.05 -24.65 9.04
C ARG A 16 -8.82 -24.50 8.14
N VAL A 17 -7.81 -23.75 8.60
CA VAL A 17 -6.53 -23.60 7.89
C VAL A 17 -5.80 -24.93 7.79
N ALA A 18 -5.69 -25.68 8.88
CA ALA A 18 -5.02 -26.98 8.87
C ALA A 18 -5.70 -27.98 7.92
N ASP A 19 -7.04 -28.05 7.93
CA ASP A 19 -7.79 -28.91 7.01
C ASP A 19 -7.56 -28.50 5.56
N LEU A 20 -7.69 -27.20 5.22
CA LEU A 20 -7.48 -26.73 3.85
C LEU A 20 -6.05 -26.97 3.39
N LEU A 21 -5.05 -26.60 4.20
CA LEU A 21 -3.63 -26.73 3.86
C LEU A 21 -3.25 -28.19 3.53
N SER A 22 -3.75 -29.15 4.32
CA SER A 22 -3.50 -30.59 4.10
C SER A 22 -4.03 -31.14 2.77
N ARG A 23 -4.92 -30.38 2.11
CA ARG A 23 -5.56 -30.76 0.84
C ARG A 23 -4.89 -30.13 -0.37
N LEU A 24 -4.03 -29.14 -0.18
CA LEU A 24 -3.38 -28.40 -1.25
C LEU A 24 -2.20 -29.18 -1.84
N THR A 25 -2.07 -29.16 -3.16
CA THR A 25 -0.82 -29.57 -3.82
C THR A 25 0.26 -28.49 -3.65
N LEU A 26 1.51 -28.82 -3.96
CA LEU A 26 2.60 -27.83 -3.94
C LEU A 26 2.36 -26.67 -4.91
N GLU A 27 1.75 -26.93 -6.06
CA GLU A 27 1.38 -25.89 -7.04
C GLU A 27 0.27 -24.97 -6.50
N GLU A 28 -0.77 -25.54 -5.89
CA GLU A 28 -1.84 -24.77 -5.25
C GLU A 28 -1.27 -23.91 -4.08
N LYS A 29 -0.33 -24.46 -3.31
CA LYS A 29 0.40 -23.74 -2.24
C LYS A 29 1.22 -22.58 -2.82
N ALA A 30 2.04 -22.82 -3.83
CA ALA A 30 2.83 -21.77 -4.51
C ALA A 30 1.94 -20.65 -5.08
N GLY A 31 0.79 -21.02 -5.65
CA GLY A 31 -0.22 -20.08 -6.10
C GLY A 31 -0.73 -19.18 -4.98
N GLN A 32 -1.04 -19.74 -3.79
CA GLN A 32 -1.47 -18.93 -2.64
C GLN A 32 -0.44 -17.89 -2.17
N LEU A 33 0.84 -18.13 -2.45
CA LEU A 33 1.95 -17.24 -2.10
C LEU A 33 2.29 -16.24 -3.23
N THR A 34 1.55 -16.25 -4.34
CA THR A 34 1.81 -15.37 -5.48
C THR A 34 0.75 -14.26 -5.55
N GLN A 35 1.21 -13.01 -5.62
CA GLN A 35 0.40 -11.83 -5.91
C GLN A 35 0.79 -11.25 -7.27
N TYR A 36 -0.21 -11.02 -8.12
CA TYR A 36 -0.02 -10.36 -9.41
C TYR A 36 -0.51 -8.92 -9.40
N PHE A 37 0.21 -8.01 -10.05
CA PHE A 37 -0.41 -6.78 -10.56
C PHE A 37 -1.56 -7.14 -11.50
N TRP A 38 -2.59 -6.31 -11.59
CA TRP A 38 -3.59 -6.41 -12.66
C TRP A 38 -3.93 -5.01 -13.17
N PHE A 39 -3.50 -4.72 -14.39
CA PHE A 39 -3.63 -3.37 -14.97
C PHE A 39 -4.96 -3.15 -15.72
N GLY A 40 -5.93 -4.05 -15.53
CA GLY A 40 -7.23 -3.98 -16.19
C GLY A 40 -7.18 -4.00 -17.71
N ALA A 41 -8.35 -3.94 -18.34
CA ALA A 41 -8.43 -3.67 -19.76
C ALA A 41 -8.19 -2.17 -19.99
N LEU A 42 -6.94 -1.76 -20.19
CA LEU A 42 -6.56 -0.50 -20.82
C LEU A 42 -7.31 -0.36 -22.16
N GLY A 43 -8.52 0.21 -22.18
CA GLY A 43 -9.25 0.41 -23.44
C GLY A 43 -10.77 0.60 -23.41
N GLY A 44 -11.39 1.03 -22.30
CA GLY A 44 -12.85 1.15 -22.24
C GLY A 44 -13.45 2.47 -21.71
N GLY A 45 -12.66 3.38 -21.15
CA GLY A 45 -13.16 4.63 -20.58
C GLY A 45 -12.27 5.82 -20.95
N GLU A 46 -12.89 6.96 -21.28
CA GLU A 46 -12.24 8.20 -21.74
C GLU A 46 -11.32 8.89 -20.71
N SER A 47 -10.94 8.23 -19.61
CA SER A 47 -10.04 8.77 -18.57
C SER A 47 -8.61 8.20 -18.59
N GLY A 48 -8.31 7.28 -19.52
CA GLY A 48 -7.05 6.53 -19.56
C GLY A 48 -5.81 7.28 -20.05
N GLN A 49 -5.74 8.61 -19.98
CA GLN A 49 -4.55 9.36 -20.47
C GLN A 49 -3.58 9.83 -19.38
N ASP A 50 -3.96 9.91 -18.10
CA ASP A 50 -3.09 10.61 -17.12
C ASP A 50 -2.81 9.90 -15.78
N ALA A 51 -3.41 8.75 -15.47
CA ALA A 51 -3.27 8.14 -14.13
C ALA A 51 -2.23 7.01 -14.01
N ASP A 52 -2.05 6.16 -15.03
CA ASP A 52 -1.18 4.96 -14.93
C ASP A 52 0.09 5.02 -15.79
N ALA A 53 0.28 6.10 -16.55
CA ALA A 53 1.49 6.30 -17.35
C ALA A 53 2.76 6.45 -16.49
N HIS A 54 2.64 6.82 -15.20
CA HIS A 54 3.79 6.90 -14.30
C HIS A 54 4.25 5.54 -13.76
N ALA A 55 3.32 4.59 -13.51
CA ALA A 55 3.71 3.21 -13.18
C ALA A 55 4.42 2.53 -14.37
N ALA A 56 4.06 2.90 -15.59
CA ALA A 56 4.75 2.47 -16.81
C ALA A 56 6.06 3.25 -17.07
N ALA A 57 6.13 4.54 -16.75
CA ALA A 57 7.31 5.37 -17.00
C ALA A 57 8.49 5.08 -16.06
N ASP A 58 8.24 4.73 -14.80
CA ASP A 58 9.30 4.26 -13.89
C ASP A 58 9.71 2.80 -14.18
N ALA A 59 8.86 2.04 -14.89
CA ALA A 59 9.19 0.70 -15.38
C ALA A 59 10.10 0.72 -16.63
N ASP A 60 10.17 1.85 -17.35
CA ASP A 60 10.87 1.96 -18.64
C ASP A 60 12.40 1.77 -18.51
N ASP A 61 12.98 2.06 -17.34
CA ASP A 61 14.41 1.84 -17.06
C ASP A 61 14.73 0.49 -16.38
N ALA A 62 13.75 -0.19 -15.78
CA ALA A 62 13.96 -1.43 -15.02
C ALA A 62 13.42 -2.71 -15.70
N MET A 63 12.45 -2.58 -16.62
CA MET A 63 11.88 -3.68 -17.37
C MET A 63 11.44 -3.20 -18.76
N PRO A 64 12.24 -3.40 -19.83
CA PRO A 64 11.83 -3.10 -21.19
C PRO A 64 10.84 -4.16 -21.66
N LEU A 65 9.65 -4.15 -21.10
CA LEU A 65 8.52 -4.91 -21.59
C LEU A 65 7.80 -4.04 -22.60
N ASP A 66 7.69 -4.56 -23.83
CA ASP A 66 6.98 -3.84 -24.87
C ASP A 66 5.50 -3.66 -24.51
N ALA A 67 4.86 -2.64 -25.10
CA ALA A 67 3.46 -2.32 -24.84
C ALA A 67 2.51 -3.53 -25.08
N GLU A 68 2.91 -4.49 -25.91
CA GLU A 68 2.17 -5.71 -26.16
C GLU A 68 2.14 -6.63 -24.92
N ALA A 69 3.26 -6.78 -24.22
CA ALA A 69 3.30 -7.53 -22.96
C ALA A 69 2.34 -6.96 -21.91
N PHE A 70 2.29 -5.64 -21.76
CA PHE A 70 1.33 -4.96 -20.88
C PHE A 70 -0.12 -5.17 -21.33
N ALA A 71 -0.41 -5.09 -22.63
CA ALA A 71 -1.76 -5.31 -23.16
C ALA A 71 -2.26 -6.76 -22.97
N GLN A 72 -1.34 -7.73 -22.93
CA GLN A 72 -1.66 -9.14 -22.70
C GLN A 72 -1.73 -9.53 -21.21
N GLN A 73 -1.18 -8.69 -20.33
CA GLN A 73 -1.04 -8.95 -18.90
C GLN A 73 -2.35 -9.35 -18.21
N PRO A 74 -3.49 -8.66 -18.43
CA PRO A 74 -4.74 -9.04 -17.77
C PRO A 74 -5.17 -10.47 -18.09
N ARG A 75 -5.00 -10.91 -19.35
CA ARG A 75 -5.36 -12.28 -19.76
C ARG A 75 -4.42 -13.32 -19.15
N MET A 76 -3.13 -13.00 -19.05
CA MET A 76 -2.15 -13.85 -18.38
C MET A 76 -2.51 -14.04 -16.91
N VAL A 77 -2.82 -12.95 -16.20
CA VAL A 77 -3.23 -12.99 -14.80
C VAL A 77 -4.52 -13.79 -14.65
N GLU A 78 -5.54 -13.55 -15.47
CA GLU A 78 -6.80 -14.29 -15.41
C GLU A 78 -6.63 -15.79 -15.68
N ALA A 79 -5.73 -16.17 -16.60
CA ALA A 79 -5.37 -17.57 -16.82
C ALA A 79 -4.67 -18.19 -15.61
N ALA A 80 -3.77 -17.45 -14.95
CA ALA A 80 -3.13 -17.90 -13.72
C ALA A 80 -4.17 -18.08 -12.59
N LEU A 81 -5.10 -17.15 -12.43
CA LEU A 81 -6.20 -17.24 -11.45
C LEU A 81 -7.07 -18.49 -11.70
N ALA A 82 -7.46 -18.72 -12.96
CA ALA A 82 -8.27 -19.87 -13.35
C ALA A 82 -7.56 -21.22 -13.12
N ALA A 83 -6.22 -21.21 -13.02
CA ALA A 83 -5.41 -22.38 -12.73
C ALA A 83 -4.99 -22.49 -11.25
N GLY A 84 -5.48 -21.60 -10.37
CA GLY A 84 -5.09 -21.55 -8.96
C GLY A 84 -3.66 -21.06 -8.70
N GLY A 85 -3.04 -20.42 -9.69
CA GLY A 85 -1.65 -19.93 -9.66
C GLY A 85 -1.46 -18.58 -8.98
N ALA A 86 -2.48 -18.04 -8.31
CA ALA A 86 -2.39 -16.77 -7.59
C ALA A 86 -3.33 -16.74 -6.38
N GLY A 87 -2.83 -16.17 -5.28
CA GLY A 87 -3.53 -16.02 -4.01
C GLY A 87 -4.00 -14.59 -3.77
N SER A 88 -3.45 -13.63 -4.52
CA SER A 88 -3.79 -12.22 -4.43
C SER A 88 -3.60 -11.51 -5.76
N VAL A 89 -4.30 -10.38 -5.92
CA VAL A 89 -4.13 -9.45 -7.03
C VAL A 89 -4.05 -8.03 -6.46
N LEU A 90 -3.25 -7.14 -7.07
CA LEU A 90 -3.25 -5.71 -6.74
C LEU A 90 -3.66 -4.81 -7.90
N PHE A 91 -4.01 -3.57 -7.57
CA PHE A 91 -4.52 -2.53 -8.48
C PHE A 91 -5.91 -2.79 -9.08
N VAL A 92 -6.73 -3.58 -8.41
CA VAL A 92 -8.18 -3.68 -8.69
C VAL A 92 -8.92 -2.68 -7.82
N LYS A 93 -9.53 -1.66 -8.42
CA LYS A 93 -10.22 -0.57 -7.71
C LYS A 93 -11.72 -0.47 -7.98
N ASP A 94 -12.24 -1.29 -8.90
CA ASP A 94 -13.66 -1.36 -9.23
C ASP A 94 -14.29 -2.63 -8.63
N ALA A 95 -15.44 -2.49 -7.98
CA ALA A 95 -16.12 -3.57 -7.29
C ALA A 95 -16.58 -4.69 -8.25
N ALA A 96 -16.98 -4.36 -9.48
CA ALA A 96 -17.42 -5.34 -10.47
C ALA A 96 -16.22 -6.14 -11.02
N ASP A 97 -15.09 -5.49 -11.26
CA ASP A 97 -13.84 -6.17 -11.62
C ASP A 97 -13.33 -7.06 -10.48
N ALA A 98 -13.36 -6.58 -9.24
CA ALA A 98 -13.04 -7.38 -8.06
C ALA A 98 -13.92 -8.63 -7.99
N ASN A 99 -15.25 -8.49 -8.12
CA ASN A 99 -16.19 -9.60 -8.12
C ASN A 99 -15.95 -10.59 -9.29
N ARG A 100 -15.58 -10.09 -10.47
CA ARG A 100 -15.27 -10.91 -11.64
C ARG A 100 -14.01 -11.74 -11.43
N LEU A 101 -12.91 -11.11 -10.99
CA LEU A 101 -11.65 -11.80 -10.72
C LEU A 101 -11.78 -12.78 -9.55
N GLN A 102 -12.54 -12.41 -8.52
CA GLN A 102 -12.86 -13.28 -7.40
C GLN A 102 -13.60 -14.54 -7.86
N ARG A 103 -14.57 -14.40 -8.79
CA ARG A 103 -15.28 -15.53 -9.39
C ARG A 103 -14.33 -16.45 -10.17
N ILE A 104 -13.44 -15.89 -10.99
CA ILE A 104 -12.44 -16.66 -11.75
C ILE A 104 -11.57 -17.50 -10.80
N ALA A 105 -11.08 -16.91 -9.72
CA ALA A 105 -10.24 -17.62 -8.76
C ALA A 105 -11.01 -18.71 -7.98
N ILE A 106 -12.23 -18.44 -7.52
CA ILE A 106 -13.04 -19.41 -6.79
C ILE A 106 -13.45 -20.58 -7.69
N GLU A 107 -13.90 -20.30 -8.92
CA GLU A 107 -14.34 -21.34 -9.86
C GLU A 107 -13.16 -22.13 -10.44
N GLY A 108 -12.00 -21.49 -10.61
CA GLY A 108 -10.76 -22.13 -11.06
C GLY A 108 -10.05 -22.94 -9.97
N SER A 109 -10.34 -22.67 -8.70
CA SER A 109 -9.78 -23.40 -7.56
C SER A 109 -10.62 -24.62 -7.22
N ARG A 110 -9.98 -25.79 -7.15
CA ARG A 110 -10.60 -27.05 -6.67
C ARG A 110 -11.24 -26.89 -5.27
N HIS A 111 -10.69 -26.00 -4.46
CA HIS A 111 -11.14 -25.75 -3.08
C HIS A 111 -11.95 -24.46 -2.91
N GLY A 112 -12.16 -23.69 -3.99
CA GLY A 112 -12.89 -22.42 -3.93
C GLY A 112 -12.20 -21.36 -3.08
N ILE A 113 -10.87 -21.25 -3.15
CA ILE A 113 -10.11 -20.31 -2.33
C ILE A 113 -10.24 -18.90 -2.89
N PRO A 114 -10.72 -17.92 -2.09
CA PRO A 114 -10.84 -16.52 -2.52
C PRO A 114 -9.47 -15.82 -2.59
N LEU A 115 -9.41 -14.75 -3.38
CA LEU A 115 -8.28 -13.82 -3.48
C LEU A 115 -8.27 -12.81 -2.35
N LEU A 116 -7.07 -12.33 -2.02
CA LEU A 116 -6.88 -11.02 -1.39
C LEU A 116 -6.70 -9.97 -2.48
N PHE A 117 -7.32 -8.80 -2.31
CA PHE A 117 -7.11 -7.65 -3.20
C PHE A 117 -6.30 -6.60 -2.46
N GLY A 118 -5.09 -6.33 -2.94
CA GLY A 118 -4.18 -5.32 -2.41
C GLY A 118 -4.28 -4.01 -3.18
N TYR A 119 -4.06 -2.88 -2.50
CA TYR A 119 -4.01 -1.58 -3.16
C TYR A 119 -3.15 -0.58 -2.36
N ASP A 120 -2.57 0.39 -3.06
CA ASP A 120 -1.91 1.53 -2.41
C ASP A 120 -2.97 2.53 -1.94
N VAL A 121 -3.50 2.28 -0.75
CA VAL A 121 -4.38 3.22 -0.02
C VAL A 121 -3.51 3.97 0.99
N ILE A 122 -2.85 5.05 0.55
CA ILE A 122 -1.77 5.69 1.34
C ILE A 122 -2.32 6.77 2.28
N HIS A 123 -3.03 7.75 1.73
CA HIS A 123 -3.61 8.87 2.48
C HIS A 123 -5.04 9.15 2.02
N GLY A 124 -5.82 8.09 1.85
CA GLY A 124 -7.16 8.14 1.26
C GLY A 124 -7.33 7.13 0.13
N PHE A 125 -8.59 6.90 -0.27
CA PHE A 125 -8.94 6.12 -1.46
C PHE A 125 -9.59 7.05 -2.51
N ARG A 126 -10.88 7.35 -2.36
CA ARG A 126 -11.61 8.34 -3.16
C ARG A 126 -11.51 9.71 -2.50
N THR A 127 -11.79 9.77 -1.20
CA THR A 127 -11.55 10.96 -0.38
C THR A 127 -10.07 11.03 -0.02
N ILE A 128 -9.38 12.04 -0.53
CA ILE A 128 -7.95 12.23 -0.30
C ILE A 128 -7.71 13.13 0.92
N PHE A 129 -6.95 12.61 1.88
CA PHE A 129 -6.46 13.30 3.07
C PHE A 129 -5.07 13.93 2.80
N PRO A 130 -4.56 14.81 3.68
CA PRO A 130 -3.18 15.30 3.54
C PRO A 130 -2.17 14.16 3.45
N VAL A 131 -1.09 14.35 2.70
CA VAL A 131 0.00 13.38 2.62
C VAL A 131 0.53 12.98 4.01
N PRO A 132 1.07 11.76 4.19
CA PRO A 132 1.43 11.24 5.52
C PRO A 132 2.35 12.15 6.34
N ILE A 133 3.34 12.82 5.73
CA ILE A 133 4.21 13.74 6.46
C ILE A 133 3.47 14.98 6.96
N ALA A 134 2.46 15.45 6.23
CA ALA A 134 1.59 16.54 6.66
C ALA A 134 0.67 16.09 7.80
N GLN A 135 0.11 14.88 7.70
CA GLN A 135 -0.65 14.27 8.78
C GLN A 135 0.18 14.16 10.07
N ALA A 136 1.44 13.73 9.98
CA ALA A 136 2.35 13.68 11.13
C ALA A 136 2.58 15.07 11.76
N ALA A 137 2.60 16.13 10.96
CA ALA A 137 2.73 17.52 11.44
C ALA A 137 1.52 18.01 12.25
N SER A 138 0.39 17.28 12.26
CA SER A 138 -0.74 17.58 13.15
C SER A 138 -0.48 17.20 14.62
N TRP A 139 0.47 16.29 14.88
CA TRP A 139 0.69 15.68 16.19
C TRP A 139 -0.58 15.08 16.81
N ASP A 140 -1.53 14.67 15.97
CA ASP A 140 -2.86 14.21 16.38
C ASP A 140 -3.15 12.80 15.81
N PRO A 141 -2.82 11.74 16.57
CA PRO A 141 -3.12 10.36 16.18
C PRO A 141 -4.60 10.09 15.92
N ASP A 142 -5.52 10.81 16.55
CA ASP A 142 -6.97 10.55 16.41
C ASP A 142 -7.46 11.00 15.03
N VAL A 143 -6.93 12.12 14.52
CA VAL A 143 -7.20 12.62 13.16
C VAL A 143 -6.70 11.63 12.11
N ILE A 144 -5.49 11.09 12.32
CA ILE A 144 -4.85 10.11 11.44
C ILE A 144 -5.67 8.82 11.40
N GLU A 145 -6.03 8.30 12.59
CA GLU A 145 -6.82 7.08 12.72
C GLU A 145 -8.21 7.25 12.06
N ALA A 146 -8.86 8.39 12.24
CA ALA A 146 -10.16 8.69 11.63
C ALA A 146 -10.08 8.77 10.11
N GLY A 147 -9.03 9.38 9.55
CA GLY A 147 -8.79 9.44 8.11
C GLY A 147 -8.60 8.05 7.50
N GLN A 148 -7.77 7.21 8.12
CA GLN A 148 -7.57 5.85 7.60
C GLN A 148 -8.79 4.94 7.78
N ARG A 149 -9.67 5.21 8.75
CA ARG A 149 -10.97 4.52 8.85
C ARG A 149 -11.89 4.85 7.67
N VAL A 150 -11.91 6.11 7.23
CA VAL A 150 -12.63 6.50 5.99
C VAL A 150 -12.02 5.79 4.79
N ALA A 151 -10.69 5.83 4.65
CA ALA A 151 -10.01 5.19 3.53
C ALA A 151 -10.25 3.67 3.49
N ALA A 152 -10.26 3.00 4.65
CA ALA A 152 -10.57 1.57 4.76
C ALA A 152 -12.00 1.26 4.30
N ARG A 153 -12.97 2.05 4.74
CA ARG A 153 -14.38 1.87 4.37
C ARG A 153 -14.60 2.04 2.87
N GLU A 154 -14.03 3.09 2.28
CA GLU A 154 -14.10 3.35 0.85
C GLU A 154 -13.41 2.25 0.04
N ALA A 155 -12.21 1.81 0.45
CA ALA A 155 -11.50 0.73 -0.22
C ALA A 155 -12.27 -0.60 -0.11
N ARG A 156 -12.82 -0.91 1.07
CA ARG A 156 -13.51 -2.18 1.35
C ARG A 156 -14.77 -2.35 0.52
N VAL A 157 -15.58 -1.28 0.37
CA VAL A 157 -16.79 -1.35 -0.47
C VAL A 157 -16.44 -1.50 -1.96
N SER A 158 -15.26 -1.06 -2.37
CA SER A 158 -14.71 -1.24 -3.73
C SER A 158 -14.05 -2.60 -3.96
N GLY A 159 -14.07 -3.49 -2.96
CA GLY A 159 -13.53 -4.85 -3.05
C GLY A 159 -12.07 -5.01 -2.62
N ILE A 160 -11.42 -3.95 -2.13
CA ILE A 160 -10.04 -4.01 -1.64
C ILE A 160 -10.05 -4.56 -0.21
N HIS A 161 -9.13 -5.48 0.08
CA HIS A 161 -9.03 -6.15 1.37
C HIS A 161 -7.81 -5.71 2.18
N TRP A 162 -6.84 -5.07 1.53
CA TRP A 162 -5.50 -4.87 2.07
C TRP A 162 -4.87 -3.60 1.51
N ALA A 163 -4.45 -2.71 2.40
CA ALA A 163 -3.65 -1.54 2.06
C ALA A 163 -2.15 -1.82 2.17
N PHE A 164 -1.38 -1.40 1.17
CA PHE A 164 0.09 -1.28 1.27
C PHE A 164 0.47 0.00 2.01
N ALA A 165 -0.05 0.16 3.23
CA ALA A 165 0.12 1.30 4.10
C ALA A 165 -0.02 0.87 5.58
N PRO A 166 0.53 1.63 6.54
CA PRO A 166 1.28 2.88 6.37
C PRO A 166 2.71 2.71 5.83
N MET A 167 3.25 3.70 5.14
CA MET A 167 4.70 3.81 4.99
C MET A 167 5.28 4.42 6.29
N VAL A 168 6.23 3.73 6.90
CA VAL A 168 6.76 4.03 8.25
C VAL A 168 8.28 4.16 8.28
N ASP A 169 8.91 4.31 7.13
CA ASP A 169 10.35 4.54 7.05
C ASP A 169 10.71 5.89 7.67
N ILE A 170 11.68 5.87 8.59
CA ILE A 170 12.31 7.10 9.06
C ILE A 170 13.22 7.64 7.97
N ALA A 171 12.97 8.88 7.55
CA ALA A 171 13.75 9.57 6.54
C ALA A 171 14.47 10.78 7.16
N ARG A 172 15.80 10.77 7.05
CA ARG A 172 16.69 11.86 7.50
C ARG A 172 17.45 12.50 6.34
N ASP A 173 17.15 12.09 5.12
CA ASP A 173 17.70 12.63 3.89
C ASP A 173 16.57 13.25 3.05
N PRO A 174 16.39 14.58 3.06
CA PRO A 174 15.30 15.23 2.34
C PRO A 174 15.45 15.19 0.82
N ARG A 175 16.55 14.63 0.28
CA ARG A 175 16.71 14.37 -1.16
C ARG A 175 15.84 13.19 -1.61
N TRP A 176 15.52 12.27 -0.70
CA TRP A 176 14.75 11.08 -1.02
C TRP A 176 13.28 11.44 -1.27
N GLY A 177 12.81 11.22 -2.50
CA GLY A 177 11.49 11.67 -2.95
C GLY A 177 10.31 11.08 -2.15
N ARG A 178 10.51 9.91 -1.54
CA ARG A 178 9.49 9.18 -0.78
C ARG A 178 9.34 9.64 0.67
N ILE A 179 10.12 10.64 1.12
CA ILE A 179 9.97 11.24 2.46
C ILE A 179 8.54 11.72 2.74
N ILE A 180 7.81 12.11 1.68
CA ILE A 180 6.42 12.57 1.75
C ILE A 180 5.43 11.48 2.23
N GLU A 181 5.77 10.21 2.02
CA GLU A 181 4.95 9.04 2.37
C GLU A 181 5.08 8.63 3.84
N GLY A 182 6.16 9.06 4.51
CA GLY A 182 6.44 8.71 5.89
C GLY A 182 6.02 9.78 6.90
N ALA A 183 6.39 9.57 8.16
CA ALA A 183 6.08 10.47 9.27
C ALA A 183 7.26 11.40 9.66
N GLY A 184 8.24 11.57 8.77
CA GLY A 184 9.43 12.39 8.99
C GLY A 184 10.60 11.64 9.64
N GLU A 185 11.34 12.32 10.50
CA GLU A 185 12.69 11.91 10.96
C GLU A 185 12.74 11.28 12.36
N ASP A 186 11.65 11.34 13.11
CA ASP A 186 11.61 10.99 14.54
C ASP A 186 10.94 9.62 14.78
N PRO A 187 11.62 8.68 15.45
CA PRO A 187 11.08 7.34 15.70
C PRO A 187 9.89 7.30 16.66
N VAL A 188 9.75 8.26 17.57
CA VAL A 188 8.65 8.29 18.54
C VAL A 188 7.36 8.75 17.86
N LEU A 189 7.43 9.88 17.14
CA LEU A 189 6.33 10.35 16.30
C LEU A 189 6.01 9.31 15.22
N GLY A 190 7.02 8.75 14.56
CA GLY A 190 6.85 7.69 13.57
C GLY A 190 6.11 6.47 14.12
N GLY A 191 6.45 6.03 15.34
CA GLY A 191 5.73 4.95 16.01
C GLY A 191 4.28 5.30 16.37
N ALA A 192 4.02 6.51 16.85
CA ALA A 192 2.66 6.97 17.16
C ALA A 192 1.77 7.03 15.90
N VAL A 193 2.31 7.58 14.81
CA VAL A 193 1.64 7.66 13.50
C VAL A 193 1.42 6.27 12.92
N ALA A 194 2.41 5.38 12.96
CA ALA A 194 2.29 4.00 12.49
C ALA A 194 1.15 3.26 13.20
N ALA A 195 1.11 3.34 14.54
CA ALA A 195 0.07 2.69 15.32
C ALA A 195 -1.33 3.27 15.03
N ALA A 196 -1.46 4.58 14.83
CA ALA A 196 -2.73 5.22 14.47
C ALA A 196 -3.24 4.78 13.10
N GLN A 197 -2.37 4.77 12.09
CA GLN A 197 -2.75 4.33 10.74
C GLN A 197 -3.15 2.85 10.72
N VAL A 198 -2.40 1.97 11.41
CA VAL A 198 -2.75 0.55 11.54
C VAL A 198 -4.14 0.37 12.17
N ARG A 199 -4.42 1.05 13.29
CA ARG A 199 -5.74 0.97 13.93
C ARG A 199 -6.87 1.50 13.04
N GLY A 200 -6.61 2.58 12.29
CA GLY A 200 -7.59 3.18 11.39
C GLY A 200 -7.98 2.25 10.25
N PHE A 201 -6.99 1.62 9.59
CA PHE A 201 -7.27 0.64 8.54
C PHE A 201 -7.93 -0.62 9.08
N GLN A 202 -7.35 -1.17 10.13
CA GLN A 202 -7.53 -2.57 10.47
C GLN A 202 -8.57 -2.80 11.55
N GLY A 203 -8.71 -1.88 12.51
CA GLY A 203 -9.62 -2.03 13.65
C GLY A 203 -9.54 -3.45 14.25
N ASP A 204 -10.70 -4.10 14.29
CA ASP A 204 -10.87 -5.51 14.71
C ASP A 204 -11.03 -6.49 13.54
N LEU A 205 -10.73 -6.05 12.31
CA LEU A 205 -11.01 -6.73 11.04
C LEU A 205 -12.50 -6.91 10.75
N GLY A 206 -13.32 -5.94 11.17
CA GLY A 206 -14.74 -5.86 10.86
C GLY A 206 -15.07 -5.64 9.37
N PRO A 207 -16.36 -5.50 9.03
CA PRO A 207 -16.84 -5.46 7.64
C PRO A 207 -16.40 -4.21 6.86
N GLU A 208 -16.01 -3.13 7.54
CA GLU A 208 -15.52 -1.89 6.92
C GLU A 208 -13.98 -1.75 7.03
N SER A 209 -13.30 -2.75 7.59
CA SER A 209 -11.86 -2.74 7.80
C SER A 209 -11.11 -3.46 6.69
N ILE A 210 -9.86 -3.08 6.50
CA ILE A 210 -8.89 -3.71 5.60
C ILE A 210 -7.58 -4.00 6.34
N LEU A 211 -6.78 -4.94 5.82
CA LEU A 211 -5.47 -5.23 6.40
C LEU A 211 -4.55 -4.02 6.24
N ALA A 212 -3.82 -3.67 7.30
CA ALA A 212 -2.69 -2.76 7.21
C ALA A 212 -1.43 -3.54 6.83
N GLY A 213 -0.64 -2.98 5.90
CA GLY A 213 0.67 -3.50 5.47
C GLY A 213 1.76 -2.45 5.62
N PRO A 214 2.27 -2.21 6.84
CA PRO A 214 3.38 -1.30 7.08
C PRO A 214 4.60 -1.59 6.19
N LYS A 215 5.19 -0.54 5.63
CA LYS A 215 6.29 -0.62 4.65
C LYS A 215 7.35 0.48 4.84
N HIS A 216 8.60 0.31 4.41
CA HIS A 216 9.17 -0.84 3.73
C HIS A 216 10.25 -1.49 4.61
N PHE A 217 10.00 -2.70 5.09
CA PHE A 217 10.80 -3.33 6.14
C PHE A 217 12.14 -3.87 5.60
N ALA A 218 13.29 -3.31 5.95
CA ALA A 218 13.51 -2.12 6.76
C ALA A 218 14.73 -1.31 6.29
N GLY A 219 14.72 -0.02 6.61
CA GLY A 219 15.87 0.87 6.40
C GLY A 219 15.81 1.69 5.12
N TYR A 220 14.72 1.61 4.34
CA TYR A 220 14.64 2.25 3.03
C TYR A 220 14.85 3.78 3.10
N GLY A 221 14.31 4.45 4.11
CA GLY A 221 14.52 5.89 4.30
C GLY A 221 15.97 6.33 4.56
N ALA A 222 16.91 5.39 4.70
CA ALA A 222 18.35 5.63 4.79
C ALA A 222 19.11 5.36 3.47
N ALA A 223 18.41 5.21 2.34
CA ALA A 223 19.02 4.96 1.04
C ALA A 223 20.15 5.97 0.73
N ARG A 224 21.30 5.44 0.31
CA ARG A 224 22.51 6.25 0.12
C ARG A 224 22.28 7.38 -0.89
N GLY A 225 22.76 8.57 -0.52
CA GLY A 225 22.62 9.76 -1.35
C GLY A 225 21.18 10.28 -1.50
N GLY A 226 20.21 9.69 -0.80
CA GLY A 226 18.78 9.97 -0.97
C GLY A 226 18.26 9.53 -2.34
N ARG A 227 18.92 8.54 -2.97
CA ARG A 227 18.53 8.00 -4.26
C ARG A 227 17.63 6.79 -4.04
N ASP A 228 16.45 6.80 -4.64
CA ASP A 228 15.51 5.69 -4.53
C ASP A 228 16.17 4.37 -4.98
N TYR A 229 15.83 3.26 -4.31
CA TYR A 229 16.40 1.92 -4.51
C TYR A 229 17.90 1.71 -4.23
N ASP A 230 18.67 2.73 -3.85
CA ASP A 230 20.07 2.53 -3.46
C ASP A 230 20.17 1.70 -2.17
N ASP A 231 21.35 1.14 -1.89
CA ASP A 231 21.59 0.36 -0.68
C ASP A 231 21.42 1.21 0.59
N ALA A 232 21.10 0.53 1.70
CA ALA A 232 21.10 1.12 3.03
C ALA A 232 22.18 0.47 3.90
N GLU A 233 23.13 1.27 4.38
CA GLU A 233 24.20 0.85 5.30
C GLU A 233 23.97 1.52 6.66
N ILE A 234 23.39 0.76 7.59
CA ILE A 234 22.89 1.24 8.88
C ILE A 234 23.56 0.44 10.00
N SER A 235 24.18 1.14 10.95
CA SER A 235 24.72 0.49 12.15
C SER A 235 23.61 -0.15 12.98
N ASP A 236 23.90 -1.24 13.71
CA ASP A 236 22.91 -1.88 14.60
C ASP A 236 22.26 -0.87 15.55
N SER A 237 23.05 0.03 16.14
CA SER A 237 22.54 1.04 17.06
C SER A 237 21.51 1.95 16.38
N GLU A 238 21.76 2.39 15.17
CA GLU A 238 20.83 3.25 14.44
C GLU A 238 19.61 2.47 13.97
N LEU A 239 19.80 1.26 13.43
CA LEU A 239 18.71 0.40 12.98
C LEU A 239 17.71 0.14 14.11
N TRP A 240 18.18 -0.29 15.28
CA TRP A 240 17.33 -0.63 16.42
C TRP A 240 16.69 0.57 17.13
N ASN A 241 17.37 1.72 17.17
CA ASN A 241 16.87 2.89 17.90
C ASN A 241 16.16 3.92 17.01
N VAL A 242 16.26 3.83 15.69
CA VAL A 242 15.71 4.81 14.75
C VAL A 242 14.78 4.19 13.72
N HIS A 243 15.24 3.20 12.95
CA HIS A 243 14.46 2.72 11.79
C HIS A 243 13.44 1.63 12.13
N LEU A 244 13.74 0.79 13.12
CA LEU A 244 12.87 -0.30 13.55
C LEU A 244 11.71 0.08 14.51
N PRO A 245 11.80 1.11 15.37
CA PRO A 245 10.72 1.45 16.30
C PRO A 245 9.34 1.67 15.67
N PRO A 246 9.18 2.36 14.51
CA PRO A 246 7.87 2.50 13.87
C PRO A 246 7.25 1.17 13.43
N PHE A 247 8.05 0.24 12.90
CA PHE A 247 7.58 -1.10 12.55
C PHE A 247 7.17 -1.90 13.78
N ARG A 248 7.94 -1.82 14.87
CA ARG A 248 7.56 -2.45 16.14
C ARG A 248 6.23 -1.92 16.64
N ALA A 249 6.03 -0.60 16.62
CA ALA A 249 4.76 0.00 17.02
C ALA A 249 3.59 -0.44 16.11
N ALA A 250 3.83 -0.61 14.81
CA ALA A 250 2.83 -1.11 13.88
C ALA A 250 2.45 -2.58 14.17
N VAL A 251 3.42 -3.43 14.49
CA VAL A 251 3.20 -4.83 14.90
C VAL A 251 2.43 -4.88 16.23
N GLU A 252 2.83 -4.07 17.22
CA GLU A 252 2.14 -3.98 18.52
C GLU A 252 0.70 -3.42 18.39
N ALA A 253 0.44 -2.57 17.39
CA ALA A 253 -0.91 -2.11 17.01
C ALA A 253 -1.73 -3.19 16.28
N GLY A 254 -1.12 -4.33 15.95
CA GLY A 254 -1.79 -5.51 15.45
C GLY A 254 -1.72 -5.72 13.94
N ALA A 255 -0.87 -4.99 13.20
CA ALA A 255 -0.77 -5.12 11.74
C ALA A 255 -0.72 -6.59 11.29
N ALA A 256 -1.56 -6.97 10.31
CA ALA A 256 -1.67 -8.34 9.82
C ALA A 256 -0.69 -8.66 8.67
N ASN A 257 -0.10 -7.63 8.06
CA ASN A 257 0.90 -7.74 7.03
C ASN A 257 2.14 -6.88 7.38
N ILE A 258 3.28 -7.19 6.79
CA ILE A 258 4.43 -6.30 6.60
C ILE A 258 4.89 -6.42 5.15
N MET A 259 5.27 -5.32 4.51
CA MET A 259 5.94 -5.35 3.22
C MET A 259 7.44 -5.17 3.40
N GLY A 260 8.24 -6.08 2.85
CA GLY A 260 9.69 -5.99 2.83
C GLY A 260 10.19 -4.90 1.88
N ALA A 261 11.36 -4.33 2.14
CA ALA A 261 11.98 -3.32 1.29
C ALA A 261 12.55 -3.89 -0.03
N TYR A 262 12.78 -3.02 -1.02
CA TYR A 262 13.38 -3.40 -2.31
C TYR A 262 14.88 -3.73 -2.20
N MET A 263 15.61 -2.92 -1.44
CA MET A 263 17.06 -2.86 -1.45
C MET A 263 17.71 -3.77 -0.41
N ASP A 264 19.03 -3.79 -0.49
CA ASP A 264 19.92 -4.38 0.48
C ASP A 264 19.92 -3.55 1.77
N LEU A 265 19.78 -4.24 2.89
CA LEU A 265 20.13 -3.73 4.21
C LEU A 265 21.47 -4.35 4.61
N ASN A 266 22.51 -3.54 4.69
CA ASN A 266 23.88 -3.95 5.01
C ASN A 266 24.39 -5.09 4.09
N GLY A 267 24.15 -4.96 2.78
CA GLY A 267 24.59 -5.90 1.74
C GLY A 267 23.77 -7.19 1.60
N VAL A 268 22.58 -7.26 2.19
CA VAL A 268 21.64 -8.39 2.00
C VAL A 268 20.26 -7.88 1.59
N PRO A 269 19.72 -8.26 0.41
CA PRO A 269 18.39 -7.86 -0.04
C PRO A 269 17.32 -8.19 1.00
N ALA A 270 16.46 -7.24 1.34
CA ALA A 270 15.47 -7.43 2.41
C ALA A 270 14.54 -8.64 2.16
N SER A 271 14.14 -8.87 0.90
CA SER A 271 13.30 -10.04 0.51
C SER A 271 13.99 -11.39 0.73
N GLY A 272 15.33 -11.43 0.81
CA GLY A 272 16.12 -12.64 1.09
C GLY A 272 16.81 -12.63 2.45
N ASN A 273 16.52 -11.65 3.31
CA ASN A 273 17.24 -11.42 4.55
C ASN A 273 16.57 -12.18 5.73
N ARG A 274 17.05 -13.39 6.01
CA ARG A 274 16.51 -14.23 7.09
C ARG A 274 16.64 -13.59 8.47
N TRP A 275 17.76 -12.91 8.74
CA TRP A 275 17.94 -12.20 10.00
C TRP A 275 16.84 -11.16 10.20
N LEU A 276 16.55 -10.37 9.16
CA LEU A 276 15.53 -9.34 9.20
C LEU A 276 14.11 -9.94 9.31
N LEU A 277 13.72 -10.81 8.38
CA LEU A 277 12.33 -11.29 8.25
C LEU A 277 11.95 -12.36 9.28
N THR A 278 12.92 -13.14 9.78
CA THR A 278 12.65 -14.19 10.77
C THR A 278 13.12 -13.78 12.16
N GLU A 279 14.39 -13.42 12.34
CA GLU A 279 14.95 -13.21 13.68
C GLU A 279 14.47 -11.90 14.30
N VAL A 280 14.48 -10.79 13.54
CA VAL A 280 13.97 -9.49 14.02
C VAL A 280 12.45 -9.48 14.02
N LEU A 281 11.82 -9.63 12.84
CA LEU A 281 10.37 -9.44 12.73
C LEU A 281 9.56 -10.47 13.52
N ARG A 282 9.84 -11.76 13.37
CA ARG A 282 9.09 -12.81 14.08
C ARG A 282 9.65 -13.07 15.48
N GLY A 283 10.97 -13.18 15.59
CA GLY A 283 11.64 -13.48 16.86
C GLY A 283 11.56 -12.33 17.86
N ALA A 284 12.03 -11.14 17.48
CA ALA A 284 12.10 -10.00 18.40
C ALA A 284 10.77 -9.24 18.52
N PHE A 285 9.99 -9.07 17.45
CA PHE A 285 8.71 -8.35 17.51
C PHE A 285 7.49 -9.26 17.73
N GLY A 286 7.64 -10.58 17.59
CA GLY A 286 6.52 -11.51 17.77
C GLY A 286 5.46 -11.43 16.66
N PHE A 287 5.84 -11.00 15.45
CA PHE A 287 4.92 -10.86 14.33
C PHE A 287 4.37 -12.21 13.84
N ASP A 288 3.05 -12.38 13.91
CA ASP A 288 2.29 -13.58 13.48
C ASP A 288 1.45 -13.33 12.20
N GLY A 289 1.62 -12.16 11.57
CA GLY A 289 1.06 -11.87 10.26
C GLY A 289 1.90 -12.46 9.12
N PHE A 290 1.54 -12.11 7.89
CA PHE A 290 2.27 -12.52 6.69
C PHE A 290 3.15 -11.40 6.13
N VAL A 291 4.26 -11.75 5.48
CA VAL A 291 5.19 -10.80 4.85
C VAL A 291 5.03 -10.88 3.34
N VAL A 292 4.84 -9.75 2.68
CA VAL A 292 4.88 -9.65 1.22
C VAL A 292 6.20 -9.00 0.78
N SER A 293 6.72 -9.37 -0.39
CA SER A 293 7.76 -8.57 -1.04
C SER A 293 7.19 -7.25 -1.54
N ASP A 294 8.06 -6.28 -1.73
CA ASP A 294 7.72 -5.18 -2.62
C ASP A 294 7.67 -5.65 -4.09
N ALA A 295 7.26 -4.76 -4.98
CA ALA A 295 7.08 -5.01 -6.40
C ALA A 295 8.34 -5.60 -7.04
N ASN A 296 8.23 -6.85 -7.51
CA ASN A 296 9.31 -7.64 -8.13
C ASN A 296 10.58 -7.81 -7.27
N ALA A 297 10.55 -7.51 -5.96
CA ALA A 297 11.76 -7.52 -5.13
C ALA A 297 12.40 -8.92 -5.04
N VAL A 298 11.61 -10.00 -5.14
CA VAL A 298 12.16 -11.37 -5.24
C VAL A 298 12.95 -11.56 -6.54
N ARG A 299 12.41 -11.12 -7.68
CA ARG A 299 13.12 -11.12 -8.96
C ARG A 299 14.38 -10.26 -8.91
N SER A 300 14.32 -9.10 -8.26
CA SER A 300 15.44 -8.16 -8.17
C SER A 300 16.67 -8.76 -7.47
N MET A 301 16.51 -9.81 -6.66
CA MET A 301 17.66 -10.52 -6.07
C MET A 301 18.60 -11.13 -7.12
N VAL A 302 18.12 -11.38 -8.35
CA VAL A 302 18.98 -11.80 -9.47
C VAL A 302 19.83 -10.62 -9.96
N THR A 303 19.22 -9.44 -10.13
CA THR A 303 19.90 -8.20 -10.51
C THR A 303 20.90 -7.74 -9.44
N GLN A 304 20.56 -7.92 -8.17
CA GLN A 304 21.44 -7.67 -7.02
C GLN A 304 22.54 -8.73 -6.86
N HIS A 305 22.58 -9.74 -7.74
CA HIS A 305 23.55 -10.85 -7.69
C HIS A 305 23.53 -11.68 -6.40
N PHE A 306 22.43 -11.61 -5.64
CA PHE A 306 22.20 -12.42 -4.44
C PHE A 306 21.65 -13.81 -4.77
N ALA A 307 20.90 -13.91 -5.88
CA ALA A 307 20.36 -15.15 -6.42
C ALA A 307 20.89 -15.42 -7.83
N ARG A 308 21.10 -16.69 -8.18
CA ARG A 308 21.57 -17.09 -9.53
C ARG A 308 20.50 -16.95 -10.60
N ASP A 309 19.27 -17.27 -10.24
CA ASP A 309 18.09 -17.27 -11.09
C ASP A 309 16.81 -17.17 -10.23
N LEU A 310 15.63 -17.22 -10.86
CA LEU A 310 14.36 -17.09 -10.15
C LEU A 310 14.04 -18.28 -9.23
N ALA A 311 14.54 -19.49 -9.51
CA ALA A 311 14.32 -20.63 -8.62
C ALA A 311 15.13 -20.45 -7.32
N ASP A 312 16.40 -20.03 -7.45
CA ASP A 312 17.25 -19.65 -6.32
C ASP A 312 16.66 -18.46 -5.54
N ALA A 313 16.14 -17.45 -6.23
CA ALA A 313 15.50 -16.30 -5.62
C ALA A 313 14.25 -16.71 -4.80
N GLY A 314 13.34 -17.49 -5.39
CA GLY A 314 12.13 -17.96 -4.70
C GLY A 314 12.45 -18.79 -3.47
N ALA A 315 13.40 -19.73 -3.57
CA ALA A 315 13.84 -20.55 -2.45
C ALA A 315 14.48 -19.72 -1.34
N ARG A 316 15.34 -18.74 -1.66
CA ARG A 316 15.95 -17.85 -0.66
C ARG A 316 14.93 -17.01 0.07
N ALA A 317 13.97 -16.44 -0.66
CA ALA A 317 12.99 -15.55 -0.07
C ALA A 317 12.08 -16.28 0.92
N VAL A 318 11.53 -17.43 0.54
CA VAL A 318 10.64 -18.19 1.43
C VAL A 318 11.39 -18.76 2.64
N ASN A 319 12.64 -19.22 2.46
CA ASN A 319 13.50 -19.64 3.58
C ASN A 319 13.90 -18.49 4.52
N ALA A 320 13.92 -17.24 4.01
CA ALA A 320 14.17 -16.06 4.82
C ALA A 320 12.97 -15.68 5.70
N GLY A 321 11.76 -16.11 5.33
CA GLY A 321 10.51 -15.82 6.03
C GLY A 321 9.56 -14.89 5.27
N LEU A 322 9.84 -14.63 3.98
CA LEU A 322 8.89 -14.01 3.06
C LEU A 322 7.75 -14.99 2.77
N ASP A 323 6.51 -14.56 2.95
CA ASP A 323 5.36 -15.44 2.72
C ASP A 323 4.76 -15.25 1.32
N MET A 324 4.72 -14.04 0.78
CA MET A 324 4.07 -13.74 -0.51
C MET A 324 5.00 -12.94 -1.45
N GLU A 325 5.12 -13.36 -2.71
CA GLU A 325 5.81 -12.62 -3.76
C GLU A 325 4.82 -11.70 -4.48
N MET A 326 5.15 -10.41 -4.57
CA MET A 326 4.50 -9.46 -5.46
C MET A 326 5.23 -9.42 -6.80
N CYS A 327 4.58 -9.85 -7.87
CA CYS A 327 5.17 -9.90 -9.21
C CYS A 327 4.27 -9.26 -10.28
N MET A 328 4.89 -8.74 -11.33
CA MET A 328 4.15 -8.12 -12.44
C MET A 328 3.84 -9.12 -13.57
N PHE A 329 4.74 -10.08 -13.84
CA PHE A 329 4.63 -11.01 -14.98
C PHE A 329 5.03 -12.46 -14.67
N ASP A 330 6.31 -12.73 -14.39
CA ASP A 330 6.83 -14.09 -14.20
C ASP A 330 7.31 -14.25 -12.74
N PRO A 331 6.48 -14.89 -11.87
CA PRO A 331 6.80 -15.08 -10.45
C PRO A 331 7.89 -16.11 -10.23
N ALA A 332 8.86 -15.79 -9.37
CA ALA A 332 9.79 -16.74 -8.81
C ALA A 332 9.09 -17.88 -8.04
N PHE A 333 7.98 -17.57 -7.35
CA PHE A 333 7.28 -18.52 -6.48
C PHE A 333 6.58 -19.64 -7.25
N SER A 334 6.26 -19.45 -8.53
CA SER A 334 5.79 -20.54 -9.39
C SER A 334 6.84 -21.66 -9.58
N ARG A 335 8.11 -21.41 -9.23
CA ARG A 335 9.20 -22.40 -9.28
C ARG A 335 9.37 -23.16 -7.95
N LEU A 336 8.61 -22.85 -6.91
CA LEU A 336 8.71 -23.51 -5.60
C LEU A 336 8.51 -25.04 -5.63
N PRO A 337 7.59 -25.61 -6.44
CA PRO A 337 7.47 -27.07 -6.54
C PRO A 337 8.78 -27.73 -7.01
N GLN A 338 9.45 -27.12 -7.98
CA GLN A 338 10.76 -27.57 -8.46
C GLN A 338 11.84 -27.36 -7.39
N ALA A 339 11.84 -26.22 -6.70
CA ALA A 339 12.78 -25.93 -5.62
C ALA A 339 12.68 -26.94 -4.46
N VAL A 340 11.48 -27.46 -4.16
CA VAL A 340 11.28 -28.57 -3.20
C VAL A 340 11.87 -29.86 -3.75
N ALA A 341 11.59 -30.20 -5.02
CA ALA A 341 12.13 -31.39 -5.66
C ALA A 341 13.68 -31.40 -5.70
N ASP A 342 14.29 -30.21 -5.85
CA ASP A 342 15.73 -30.01 -5.86
C ASP A 342 16.35 -29.86 -4.45
N GLY A 343 15.53 -29.90 -3.40
CA GLY A 343 15.99 -29.81 -2.00
C GLY A 343 16.46 -28.41 -1.56
N MET A 344 16.06 -27.37 -2.27
CA MET A 344 16.42 -25.97 -1.97
C MET A 344 15.56 -25.36 -0.85
N VAL A 345 14.35 -25.89 -0.67
CA VAL A 345 13.39 -25.50 0.38
C VAL A 345 12.56 -26.72 0.77
N SER A 346 12.12 -26.82 2.02
CA SER A 346 11.23 -27.91 2.45
C SER A 346 9.76 -27.52 2.28
N GLU A 347 8.88 -28.51 2.09
CA GLU A 347 7.44 -28.27 1.99
C GLU A 347 6.87 -27.65 3.27
N GLU A 348 7.43 -27.95 4.45
CA GLU A 348 7.00 -27.37 5.72
C GLU A 348 7.20 -25.85 5.79
N VAL A 349 8.26 -25.33 5.15
CA VAL A 349 8.49 -23.87 5.07
C VAL A 349 7.40 -23.20 4.24
N ILE A 350 7.02 -23.83 3.11
CA ILE A 350 5.94 -23.35 2.25
C ILE A 350 4.59 -23.45 2.98
N ASP A 351 4.34 -24.56 3.68
CA ASP A 351 3.12 -24.79 4.46
C ASP A 351 2.88 -23.69 5.49
N GLU A 352 3.94 -23.27 6.17
CA GLU A 352 3.86 -22.22 7.17
C GLU A 352 3.59 -20.84 6.55
N ALA A 353 4.17 -20.54 5.39
CA ALA A 353 3.84 -19.33 4.64
C ALA A 353 2.36 -19.33 4.18
N VAL A 354 1.88 -20.45 3.64
CA VAL A 354 0.49 -20.58 3.18
C VAL A 354 -0.48 -20.49 4.35
N ARG A 355 -0.13 -21.07 5.51
CA ARG A 355 -0.91 -20.98 6.74
C ARG A 355 -1.22 -19.55 7.13
N ARG A 356 -0.23 -18.65 7.08
CA ARG A 356 -0.41 -17.23 7.44
C ARG A 356 -1.33 -16.50 6.48
N VAL A 357 -1.16 -16.73 5.18
CA VAL A 357 -2.04 -16.14 4.14
C VAL A 357 -3.48 -16.64 4.29
N LEU A 358 -3.67 -17.96 4.44
CA LEU A 358 -5.01 -18.55 4.61
C LEU A 358 -5.69 -18.08 5.91
N ARG A 359 -4.94 -17.99 7.01
CA ARG A 359 -5.47 -17.48 8.30
C ARG A 359 -6.11 -16.11 8.12
N VAL A 360 -5.45 -15.20 7.41
CA VAL A 360 -5.99 -13.87 7.18
C VAL A 360 -7.23 -13.89 6.28
N LYS A 361 -7.24 -14.70 5.22
CA LYS A 361 -8.43 -14.89 4.37
C LYS A 361 -9.65 -15.38 5.15
N PHE A 362 -9.46 -16.32 6.09
CA PHE A 362 -10.53 -16.78 6.98
C PHE A 362 -10.96 -15.69 7.98
N ARG A 363 -10.02 -14.95 8.58
CA ARG A 363 -10.35 -13.88 9.52
C ARG A 363 -11.14 -12.74 8.87
N LEU A 364 -10.89 -12.46 7.58
CA LEU A 364 -11.65 -11.50 6.80
C LEU A 364 -13.03 -12.00 6.36
N GLY A 365 -13.37 -13.27 6.64
CA GLY A 365 -14.65 -13.88 6.26
C GLY A 365 -14.80 -14.15 4.75
N LEU A 366 -13.69 -14.20 3.99
CA LEU A 366 -13.76 -14.29 2.53
C LEU A 366 -14.27 -15.65 2.04
N PHE A 367 -14.19 -16.70 2.86
CA PHE A 367 -14.75 -18.00 2.51
C PHE A 367 -16.29 -18.01 2.61
N GLU A 368 -16.86 -17.10 3.40
CA GLU A 368 -18.29 -16.95 3.61
C GLU A 368 -18.88 -15.86 2.70
N ASN A 369 -18.21 -14.72 2.59
CA ASN A 369 -18.63 -13.57 1.81
C ASN A 369 -17.44 -12.95 1.05
N PRO A 370 -17.06 -13.52 -0.10
CA PRO A 370 -15.91 -13.03 -0.89
C PRO A 370 -16.21 -11.80 -1.75
N TRP A 371 -17.45 -11.32 -1.77
CA TRP A 371 -17.95 -10.35 -2.76
C TRP A 371 -17.94 -8.92 -2.25
N ALA A 372 -17.61 -7.99 -3.15
CA ALA A 372 -17.80 -6.55 -2.95
C ALA A 372 -19.26 -6.16 -3.17
N ASP A 373 -19.73 -5.13 -2.46
CA ASP A 373 -21.11 -4.60 -2.59
C ASP A 373 -21.16 -3.46 -3.60
N GLU A 374 -21.31 -3.82 -4.88
CA GLU A 374 -21.40 -2.89 -6.01
C GLU A 374 -22.53 -1.84 -5.84
N ALA A 375 -23.63 -2.21 -5.17
CA ALA A 375 -24.77 -1.31 -5.01
C ALA A 375 -24.50 -0.21 -3.98
N ALA A 376 -23.67 -0.50 -2.97
CA ALA A 376 -23.30 0.45 -1.93
C ALA A 376 -22.13 1.37 -2.34
N THR A 377 -21.27 0.94 -3.27
CA THR A 377 -20.01 1.62 -3.62
C THR A 377 -20.22 3.12 -3.88
N ALA A 378 -21.08 3.49 -4.83
CA ALA A 378 -21.28 4.89 -5.19
C ALA A 378 -21.70 5.75 -3.99
N ALA A 379 -22.63 5.28 -3.16
CA ALA A 379 -23.12 6.06 -2.03
C ALA A 379 -22.06 6.25 -0.92
N VAL A 380 -21.18 5.27 -0.72
CA VAL A 380 -20.07 5.35 0.25
C VAL A 380 -18.99 6.29 -0.24
N LEU A 381 -18.60 6.18 -1.51
CA LEU A 381 -17.56 7.02 -2.11
C LEU A 381 -17.99 8.49 -2.21
N ASP A 382 -19.30 8.75 -2.33
CA ASP A 382 -19.84 10.12 -2.39
C ASP A 382 -20.22 10.74 -1.04
N ASP A 383 -19.94 10.09 0.09
CA ASP A 383 -20.37 10.59 1.40
C ASP A 383 -19.74 11.97 1.72
N PRO A 384 -20.52 13.04 1.88
CA PRO A 384 -19.98 14.37 2.18
C PRO A 384 -19.29 14.43 3.55
N ALA A 385 -19.59 13.54 4.49
CA ALA A 385 -18.93 13.48 5.79
C ALA A 385 -17.45 13.10 5.66
N HIS A 386 -17.09 12.28 4.67
CA HIS A 386 -15.68 11.94 4.40
C HIS A 386 -14.90 13.20 4.00
N ARG A 387 -15.45 14.02 3.09
CA ARG A 387 -14.81 15.26 2.62
C ARG A 387 -14.70 16.32 3.72
N GLU A 388 -15.69 16.41 4.61
CA GLU A 388 -15.61 17.30 5.78
C GLU A 388 -14.51 16.86 6.77
N LEU A 389 -14.32 15.55 6.95
CA LEU A 389 -13.21 15.04 7.76
C LEU A 389 -11.86 15.32 7.10
N ALA A 390 -11.72 15.12 5.79
CA ALA A 390 -10.48 15.44 5.06
C ALA A 390 -10.11 16.93 5.18
N ARG A 391 -11.12 17.81 5.08
CA ARG A 391 -10.97 19.24 5.35
C ARG A 391 -10.48 19.51 6.77
N THR A 392 -11.12 18.92 7.77
CA THR A 392 -10.75 19.08 9.19
C THR A 392 -9.32 18.58 9.43
N ALA A 393 -8.94 17.46 8.82
CA ALA A 393 -7.58 16.96 8.88
C ALA A 393 -6.60 17.97 8.28
N ALA A 394 -6.86 18.46 7.06
CA ALA A 394 -6.01 19.46 6.40
C ALA A 394 -5.79 20.71 7.27
N GLU A 395 -6.85 21.26 7.86
CA GLU A 395 -6.78 22.43 8.75
C GLU A 395 -5.84 22.23 9.96
N ARG A 396 -5.64 20.98 10.41
CA ARG A 396 -4.74 20.64 11.54
C ARG A 396 -3.30 20.35 11.12
N THR A 397 -3.02 20.20 9.83
CA THR A 397 -1.69 19.85 9.32
C THR A 397 -0.82 21.04 8.96
N PHE A 398 -1.40 22.24 8.81
CA PHE A 398 -0.65 23.42 8.39
C PHE A 398 0.34 23.90 9.46
N VAL A 399 1.60 24.03 9.08
CA VAL A 399 2.67 24.57 9.95
C VAL A 399 2.92 26.04 9.64
N LEU A 400 2.58 26.93 10.58
CA LEU A 400 2.89 28.36 10.48
C LEU A 400 4.38 28.62 10.77
N LEU A 401 5.22 28.52 9.74
CA LEU A 401 6.68 28.67 9.88
C LEU A 401 7.11 30.09 10.28
N ARG A 402 6.42 31.12 9.76
CA ARG A 402 6.71 32.52 10.05
C ARG A 402 5.46 33.38 9.91
N ASN A 403 5.28 34.29 10.85
CA ASN A 403 4.24 35.32 10.80
C ASN A 403 4.83 36.65 11.29
N ALA A 404 5.62 37.30 10.44
CA ALA A 404 6.28 38.56 10.78
C ALA A 404 5.28 39.70 10.85
N ALA A 405 5.59 40.72 11.66
CA ALA A 405 4.79 41.91 11.72
C ALA A 405 4.94 42.74 10.43
N ASP A 406 3.82 43.27 9.96
CA ASP A 406 3.71 44.31 8.94
C ASP A 406 2.92 45.47 9.55
N ASP A 407 3.47 46.69 9.51
CA ASP A 407 2.92 47.89 10.17
C ASP A 407 2.54 47.71 11.66
N GLY A 408 3.36 46.98 12.42
CA GLY A 408 3.19 46.80 13.87
C GLY A 408 2.22 45.69 14.31
N ALA A 409 1.60 44.95 13.38
CA ALA A 409 0.74 43.80 13.66
C ALA A 409 1.17 42.55 12.86
N PRO A 410 0.95 41.31 13.34
CA PRO A 410 1.21 40.10 12.55
C PRO A 410 0.42 40.11 11.23
N LEU A 411 1.05 39.63 10.15
CA LEU A 411 0.40 39.58 8.83
C LEU A 411 -0.83 38.66 8.80
N LEU A 412 -0.77 37.50 9.47
CA LEU A 412 -1.88 36.53 9.56
C LEU A 412 -2.52 36.53 10.95
N PRO A 413 -3.85 36.27 11.05
CA PRO A 413 -4.79 36.04 9.95
C PRO A 413 -5.16 37.34 9.20
N LEU A 414 -5.52 37.23 7.92
CA LEU A 414 -6.02 38.36 7.14
C LEU A 414 -7.42 38.78 7.61
N ASP A 415 -7.67 40.08 7.74
CA ASP A 415 -9.02 40.61 7.99
C ASP A 415 -9.83 40.63 6.70
N ALA A 416 -10.65 39.60 6.50
CA ALA A 416 -11.50 39.44 5.32
C ALA A 416 -12.42 40.65 5.08
N ALA A 417 -12.86 41.37 6.13
CA ALA A 417 -13.73 42.53 5.98
C ALA A 417 -12.98 43.78 5.46
N ALA A 418 -11.66 43.83 5.64
CA ALA A 418 -10.80 44.90 5.14
C ALA A 418 -10.30 44.65 3.70
N LEU A 419 -10.35 43.41 3.23
CA LEU A 419 -9.89 43.04 1.89
C LEU A 419 -10.82 43.57 0.80
N ARG A 420 -10.22 44.13 -0.26
CA ARG A 420 -10.94 44.55 -1.47
C ARG A 420 -10.49 43.78 -2.71
N ARG A 421 -9.19 43.49 -2.78
CA ARG A 421 -8.55 42.71 -3.83
C ARG A 421 -7.48 41.82 -3.23
N VAL A 422 -7.37 40.60 -3.73
CA VAL A 422 -6.34 39.61 -3.35
C VAL A 422 -5.69 39.11 -4.62
N ALA A 423 -4.36 39.18 -4.68
CA ALA A 423 -3.58 38.54 -5.73
C ALA A 423 -3.12 37.16 -5.26
N VAL A 424 -3.39 36.14 -6.05
CA VAL A 424 -2.94 34.77 -5.84
C VAL A 424 -1.92 34.46 -6.93
N VAL A 425 -0.65 34.29 -6.58
CA VAL A 425 0.43 34.14 -7.56
C VAL A 425 1.13 32.79 -7.38
N GLY A 426 1.27 32.04 -8.46
CA GLY A 426 1.95 30.74 -8.50
C GLY A 426 1.13 29.67 -9.22
N GLN A 427 1.81 28.83 -10.00
CA GLN A 427 1.19 27.75 -10.79
C GLN A 427 0.41 26.72 -9.94
N LEU A 428 0.84 26.47 -8.69
CA LEU A 428 0.18 25.48 -7.82
C LEU A 428 -1.16 25.99 -7.29
N ALA A 429 -1.42 27.31 -7.35
CA ALA A 429 -2.62 27.91 -6.78
C ALA A 429 -3.92 27.40 -7.42
N ALA A 430 -3.86 27.04 -8.71
CA ALA A 430 -5.00 26.61 -9.50
C ALA A 430 -4.86 25.15 -9.98
N SER A 431 -3.98 24.35 -9.37
CA SER A 431 -3.72 22.97 -9.79
C SER A 431 -4.49 21.96 -8.92
N PRO A 432 -5.50 21.25 -9.46
CA PRO A 432 -6.19 20.18 -8.74
C PRO A 432 -5.24 19.02 -8.39
N ARG A 433 -4.45 18.57 -9.37
CA ARG A 433 -3.52 17.45 -9.19
C ARG A 433 -2.49 17.71 -8.08
N ASP A 434 -1.92 18.90 -8.04
CA ASP A 434 -0.92 19.22 -7.02
C ASP A 434 -1.54 19.46 -5.62
N THR A 435 -2.84 19.77 -5.56
CA THR A 435 -3.55 19.95 -4.29
C THR A 435 -3.69 18.64 -3.52
N VAL A 436 -3.88 17.52 -4.22
CA VAL A 436 -4.07 16.20 -3.59
C VAL A 436 -2.75 15.51 -3.21
N GLY A 437 -1.64 15.85 -3.86
CA GLY A 437 -0.33 15.24 -3.61
C GLY A 437 -0.08 13.95 -4.41
N PRO A 438 1.12 13.33 -4.26
CA PRO A 438 1.48 12.08 -4.93
C PRO A 438 0.75 10.88 -4.29
N TRP A 439 0.90 9.68 -4.87
CA TRP A 439 0.33 8.44 -4.32
C TRP A 439 -1.20 8.45 -4.11
N SER A 440 -1.89 9.16 -4.99
CA SER A 440 -3.34 9.12 -5.16
C SER A 440 -3.65 8.51 -6.54
N PHE A 441 -4.48 7.45 -6.58
CA PHE A 441 -4.82 6.71 -7.81
C PHE A 441 -6.33 6.65 -8.13
N ASP A 442 -7.20 7.04 -7.20
CA ASP A 442 -8.66 7.09 -7.39
C ASP A 442 -9.28 8.48 -7.12
N GLN A 443 -8.45 9.52 -7.12
CA GLN A 443 -8.87 10.91 -6.94
C GLN A 443 -9.73 11.43 -8.09
N ASP A 444 -10.60 12.39 -7.77
CA ASP A 444 -11.30 13.21 -8.76
C ASP A 444 -10.75 14.64 -8.78
N ASN A 445 -10.04 14.97 -9.85
CA ASN A 445 -9.54 16.33 -10.05
C ASN A 445 -10.68 17.35 -10.26
N GLY A 446 -11.86 16.91 -10.72
CA GLY A 446 -13.03 17.77 -10.89
C GLY A 446 -13.72 18.15 -9.57
N GLU A 447 -13.58 17.31 -8.54
CA GLU A 447 -14.11 17.60 -7.20
C GLU A 447 -13.11 18.33 -6.30
N THR A 448 -11.84 18.39 -6.70
CA THR A 448 -10.76 18.96 -5.89
C THR A 448 -10.88 20.48 -5.79
N VAL A 449 -10.90 21.00 -4.55
CA VAL A 449 -10.91 22.44 -4.29
C VAL A 449 -9.48 22.98 -4.27
N THR A 450 -9.10 23.71 -5.31
CA THR A 450 -7.78 24.35 -5.40
C THR A 450 -7.64 25.49 -4.37
N ILE A 451 -6.41 25.94 -4.10
CA ILE A 451 -6.14 27.11 -3.25
C ILE A 451 -6.91 28.35 -3.76
N LEU A 452 -6.88 28.57 -5.08
CA LEU A 452 -7.55 29.68 -5.74
C LEU A 452 -9.08 29.61 -5.57
N ASP A 453 -9.67 28.45 -5.80
CA ASP A 453 -11.12 28.28 -5.69
C ASP A 453 -11.59 28.36 -4.24
N GLY A 454 -10.81 27.82 -3.30
CA GLY A 454 -11.03 27.97 -1.87
C GLY A 454 -11.05 29.43 -1.42
N LEU A 455 -10.08 30.24 -1.88
CA LEU A 455 -10.03 31.68 -1.59
C LEU A 455 -11.21 32.44 -2.21
N ARG A 456 -11.57 32.14 -3.47
CA ARG A 456 -12.74 32.74 -4.13
C ARG A 456 -14.04 32.43 -3.38
N ALA A 457 -14.21 31.20 -2.92
CA ALA A 457 -15.38 30.79 -2.15
C ALA A 457 -15.43 31.45 -0.76
N ARG A 458 -14.27 31.64 -0.10
CA ARG A 458 -14.18 32.21 1.26
C ARG A 458 -14.20 33.74 1.31
N LEU A 459 -13.96 34.43 0.19
CA LEU A 459 -13.91 35.89 0.12
C LEU A 459 -14.98 36.46 -0.83
N PRO A 460 -16.28 36.24 -0.56
CA PRO A 460 -17.34 36.77 -1.42
C PRO A 460 -17.32 38.30 -1.43
N GLY A 461 -17.29 38.90 -2.63
CA GLY A 461 -17.24 40.35 -2.80
C GLY A 461 -15.83 40.95 -2.85
N VAL A 462 -14.78 40.16 -2.63
CA VAL A 462 -13.38 40.54 -2.86
C VAL A 462 -12.97 40.15 -4.28
N VAL A 463 -12.25 41.02 -4.98
CA VAL A 463 -11.70 40.67 -6.31
C VAL A 463 -10.46 39.77 -6.11
N VAL A 464 -10.60 38.48 -6.44
CA VAL A 464 -9.49 37.52 -6.38
C VAL A 464 -8.91 37.30 -7.78
N GLU A 465 -7.73 37.86 -8.01
CA GLU A 465 -7.00 37.76 -9.29
C GLU A 465 -5.87 36.73 -9.17
N HIS A 466 -5.69 35.93 -10.22
CA HIS A 466 -4.65 34.90 -10.29
C HIS A 466 -3.67 35.17 -11.43
N ALA A 467 -2.40 34.85 -11.19
CA ALA A 467 -1.37 34.79 -12.21
C ALA A 467 -0.41 33.64 -11.89
N ASP A 468 0.01 32.87 -12.90
CA ASP A 468 0.94 31.75 -12.69
C ASP A 468 2.32 32.21 -12.20
N GLY A 469 2.72 33.43 -12.55
CA GLY A 469 4.02 33.98 -12.17
C GLY A 469 5.16 33.26 -12.89
N ALA A 470 6.03 32.59 -12.12
CA ALA A 470 7.11 31.77 -12.66
C ALA A 470 6.74 30.29 -12.57
N SER A 471 6.94 29.55 -13.67
CA SER A 471 6.61 28.13 -13.76
C SER A 471 7.77 27.22 -13.33
N ILE A 472 7.43 26.04 -12.82
CA ILE A 472 8.33 24.89 -12.82
C ILE A 472 8.38 24.38 -14.27
N PRO A 473 9.56 24.01 -14.80
CA PRO A 473 9.64 23.38 -16.12
C PRO A 473 8.71 22.17 -16.21
N VAL A 474 8.08 21.96 -17.36
CA VAL A 474 7.35 20.72 -17.63
C VAL A 474 8.34 19.56 -17.41
N ARG A 475 8.03 18.70 -16.45
CA ARG A 475 8.83 17.51 -16.13
C ARG A 475 8.57 16.42 -17.15
#